data_AF-A0A0S3SSA8-F1
#
_entry.id   AF-A0A0S3SSA8-F1
#
_cell.length_a   1.000
_cell.length_b   1.000
_cell.length_c   1.000
_cell.angle_alpha   90.00
_cell.angle_beta   90.00
_cell.angle_gamma   90.00
#
_symmetry.space_group_name_H-M   'P 1'
#
loop_
_entity.id
_entity.type
_entity.pdbx_description
1 polymer ?
#
loop_
_entity_poly.entity_id
_entity_poly.type
_entity_poly.pdbx_seq_one_letter_code
_entity_poly.pdbx_strand_id
1 'polypeptide(L)'
;MIIYMAESPHSSGDEVPTTSRRTRGATRLRQLILRRNAGERTPIIIDVVTGVASGPNADVFRSYLGVLARDRISILTPSFDHVSEADRNLIWQDLLITFDMPNIESLRNKCLSAIAERFRGFKTKLTSRYIFGPKSNENPCSKYSAIDEATWRQFVELRSSEAWQEKRSKAQGISAQNKNPHILSRGGYR
;
A
#
# COMPACT_ATOMS: atom_id res chain seq x y z
N MET A 1 -6.11 65.56 17.60
CA MET A 1 -7.45 65.28 18.17
C MET A 1 -8.27 64.64 17.06
N ILE A 2 -8.09 63.33 16.90
CA ILE A 2 -9.06 62.24 17.16
C ILE A 2 -10.17 62.16 16.11
N ILE A 3 -10.11 61.04 15.40
CA ILE A 3 -11.01 60.52 14.36
C ILE A 3 -12.20 59.88 15.06
N TYR A 4 -13.43 60.11 14.59
CA TYR A 4 -14.52 59.13 14.67
C TYR A 4 -15.43 59.29 13.45
N MET A 5 -15.39 58.31 12.55
CA MET A 5 -16.45 58.01 11.59
C MET A 5 -17.06 56.68 12.01
N ALA A 6 -18.38 56.71 12.12
CA ALA A 6 -19.24 55.67 12.66
C ALA A 6 -19.23 54.38 11.81
N GLU A 7 -19.61 53.30 12.47
CA GLU A 7 -19.68 51.92 12.00
C GLU A 7 -20.43 51.72 10.67
N SER A 8 -19.99 50.72 9.91
CA SER A 8 -20.79 50.03 8.90
C SER A 8 -20.85 48.54 9.26
N PRO A 9 -21.96 47.85 8.97
CA PRO A 9 -22.32 46.60 9.65
C PRO A 9 -21.58 45.37 9.10
N HIS A 10 -21.41 44.40 10.01
CA HIS A 10 -20.92 43.06 9.78
C HIS A 10 -21.59 42.38 8.57
N SER A 11 -20.80 42.05 7.56
CA SER A 11 -21.15 41.05 6.55
C SER A 11 -20.57 39.70 7.00
N SER A 12 -21.44 38.85 7.53
CA SER A 12 -21.13 37.49 7.95
C SER A 12 -20.83 36.65 6.71
N GLY A 13 -19.57 36.25 6.56
CA GLY A 13 -19.16 35.32 5.52
C GLY A 13 -19.75 33.94 5.80
N ASP A 14 -20.54 33.43 4.85
CA ASP A 14 -20.99 32.04 4.83
C ASP A 14 -19.78 31.10 4.81
N GLU A 15 -19.54 30.40 5.92
CA GLU A 15 -18.65 29.24 5.93
C GLU A 15 -19.29 28.10 5.14
N VAL A 16 -18.78 27.86 3.94
CA VAL A 16 -19.14 26.69 3.14
C VAL A 16 -18.64 25.42 3.87
N PRO A 17 -19.50 24.47 4.23
CA PRO A 17 -19.07 23.23 4.85
C PRO A 17 -18.21 22.44 3.84
N THR A 18 -16.93 22.24 4.16
CA THR A 18 -16.08 21.34 3.38
C THR A 18 -16.55 19.90 3.59
N THR A 19 -17.46 19.44 2.74
CA THR A 19 -17.90 18.03 2.75
C THR A 19 -16.70 17.15 2.36
N SER A 20 -15.99 16.60 3.35
CA SER A 20 -14.90 15.68 3.09
C SER A 20 -15.44 14.47 2.32
N ARG A 21 -14.92 14.23 1.11
CA ARG A 21 -15.34 13.08 0.29
C ARG A 21 -14.99 11.79 1.03
N ARG A 22 -16.01 11.01 1.41
CA ARG A 22 -15.86 9.64 1.92
C ARG A 22 -15.01 8.82 0.95
N THR A 23 -13.73 8.71 1.26
CA THR A 23 -12.77 7.98 0.43
C THR A 23 -12.74 6.53 0.88
N ARG A 24 -12.76 5.59 -0.08
CA ARG A 24 -12.69 4.16 0.22
C ARG A 24 -11.45 3.83 1.08
N GLY A 25 -11.68 3.10 2.16
CA GLY A 25 -10.65 2.59 3.06
C GLY A 25 -9.75 1.54 2.40
N ALA A 26 -8.76 1.06 3.16
CA ALA A 26 -7.96 -0.09 2.76
C ALA A 26 -8.84 -1.34 2.63
N THR A 27 -8.65 -2.13 1.55
CA THR A 27 -9.31 -3.43 1.44
C THR A 27 -8.78 -4.37 2.52
N ARG A 28 -9.70 -5.01 3.26
CA ARG A 28 -9.42 -6.01 4.31
C ARG A 28 -9.92 -7.41 3.97
N LEU A 29 -10.57 -7.59 2.81
CA LEU A 29 -11.13 -8.86 2.32
C LEU A 29 -11.88 -9.67 3.41
N ARG A 30 -12.76 -9.01 4.17
CA ARG A 30 -13.42 -9.59 5.36
C ARG A 30 -14.08 -10.96 5.09
N GLN A 31 -14.80 -11.09 3.99
CA GLN A 31 -15.44 -12.35 3.61
C GLN A 31 -14.43 -13.48 3.38
N LEU A 32 -13.29 -13.18 2.76
CA LEU A 32 -12.22 -14.17 2.58
C LEU A 32 -11.65 -14.64 3.93
N ILE A 33 -11.44 -13.70 4.85
CA ILE A 33 -10.94 -14.01 6.20
C ILE A 33 -11.94 -14.87 6.99
N LEU A 34 -13.23 -14.57 6.89
CA LEU A 34 -14.27 -15.38 7.55
C LEU A 34 -14.27 -16.82 7.04
N ARG A 35 -14.20 -17.01 5.71
CA ARG A 35 -14.13 -18.34 5.08
C ARG A 35 -12.90 -19.11 5.52
N ARG A 36 -11.72 -18.47 5.48
CA ARG A 36 -10.47 -19.05 5.98
C ARG A 36 -10.59 -19.48 7.44
N ASN A 37 -11.17 -18.64 8.31
CA ASN A 37 -11.34 -18.95 9.73
C ASN A 37 -12.32 -20.11 9.96
N ALA A 38 -13.26 -20.34 9.04
CA ALA A 38 -14.13 -21.52 9.02
C ALA A 38 -13.43 -22.77 8.46
N GLY A 39 -12.14 -22.69 8.11
CA GLY A 39 -11.38 -23.78 7.50
C GLY A 39 -11.61 -23.93 5.99
N GLU A 40 -12.39 -23.05 5.36
CA GLU A 40 -12.63 -23.09 3.93
C GLU A 40 -11.48 -22.44 3.15
N ARG A 41 -10.94 -23.19 2.18
CA ARG A 41 -10.00 -22.66 1.20
C ARG A 41 -10.74 -22.14 -0.02
N THR A 42 -10.32 -20.97 -0.51
CA THR A 42 -10.89 -20.38 -1.71
C THR A 42 -10.26 -21.00 -2.95
N PRO A 43 -11.04 -21.60 -3.87
CA PRO A 43 -10.49 -22.21 -5.07
C PRO A 43 -9.90 -21.14 -6.00
N ILE A 44 -8.68 -21.37 -6.51
CA ILE A 44 -8.03 -20.49 -7.49
C ILE A 44 -7.43 -21.30 -8.62
N ILE A 45 -7.44 -20.73 -9.82
CA ILE A 45 -6.67 -21.27 -10.94
C ILE A 45 -5.37 -20.48 -10.95
N ILE A 46 -4.24 -21.16 -10.77
CA ILE A 46 -2.92 -20.53 -10.77
C ILE A 46 -1.97 -21.30 -11.67
N ASP A 47 -1.32 -20.59 -12.57
CA ASP A 47 -0.20 -21.14 -13.32
C ASP A 47 0.99 -21.26 -12.36
N VAL A 48 1.44 -22.50 -12.12
CA VAL A 48 2.50 -22.82 -11.16
C VAL A 48 3.86 -22.27 -11.62
N VAL A 49 4.08 -22.12 -12.93
CA VAL A 49 5.33 -21.63 -13.51
C VAL A 49 5.40 -20.11 -13.42
N THR A 50 4.32 -19.42 -13.77
CA THR A 50 4.30 -17.95 -13.80
C THR A 50 3.84 -17.32 -12.48
N GLY A 51 3.09 -18.06 -11.67
CA GLY A 51 2.40 -17.57 -10.46
C GLY A 51 1.18 -16.70 -10.77
N VAL A 52 0.72 -16.66 -12.02
CA VAL A 52 -0.40 -15.82 -12.45
C VAL A 52 -1.72 -16.53 -12.17
N ALA A 53 -2.57 -15.88 -11.37
CA ALA A 53 -3.91 -16.36 -11.09
C ALA A 53 -4.91 -15.98 -12.20
N SER A 54 -5.86 -16.85 -12.50
CA SER A 54 -6.94 -16.63 -13.47
C SER A 54 -8.29 -17.09 -12.90
N GLY A 55 -9.37 -16.77 -13.62
CA GLY A 55 -10.73 -17.10 -13.20
C GLY A 55 -11.35 -16.16 -12.13
N PRO A 56 -12.51 -16.54 -11.57
CA PRO A 56 -13.35 -15.65 -10.76
C PRO A 56 -12.67 -15.09 -9.49
N ASN A 57 -11.77 -15.87 -8.89
CA ASN A 57 -11.10 -15.50 -7.64
C ASN A 57 -9.71 -14.85 -7.85
N ALA A 58 -9.31 -14.60 -9.11
CA ALA A 58 -7.98 -14.08 -9.41
C ALA A 58 -7.73 -12.69 -8.82
N ASP A 59 -8.72 -11.81 -8.85
CA ASP A 59 -8.59 -10.46 -8.28
C ASP A 59 -8.64 -10.46 -6.75
N VAL A 60 -9.36 -11.42 -6.15
CA VAL A 60 -9.34 -11.67 -4.70
C VAL A 60 -7.94 -12.10 -4.27
N PHE A 61 -7.34 -13.05 -4.99
CA PHE A 61 -5.96 -13.50 -4.77
C PHE A 61 -4.96 -12.34 -4.89
N ARG A 62 -4.96 -11.60 -6.02
CA ARG A 62 -4.08 -10.43 -6.23
C ARG A 62 -4.24 -9.36 -5.15
N SER A 63 -5.48 -9.14 -4.69
CA SER A 63 -5.77 -8.19 -3.62
C SER A 63 -5.24 -8.69 -2.27
N TYR A 64 -5.32 -9.99 -2.01
CA TYR A 64 -4.83 -10.62 -0.78
C TYR A 64 -3.31 -10.55 -0.66
N LEU A 65 -2.57 -10.74 -1.76
CA LEU A 65 -1.10 -10.51 -1.76
C LEU A 65 -0.76 -9.09 -1.26
N GLY A 66 -1.58 -8.10 -1.63
CA GLY A 66 -1.45 -6.73 -1.14
C GLY A 66 -1.88 -6.54 0.31
N VAL A 67 -2.76 -7.38 0.87
CA VAL A 67 -3.08 -7.40 2.30
C VAL A 67 -1.88 -7.95 3.08
N LEU A 68 -1.33 -9.09 2.66
CA LEU A 68 -0.16 -9.70 3.28
C LEU A 68 1.04 -8.75 3.29
N ALA A 69 1.31 -8.10 2.17
CA ALA A 69 2.39 -7.11 2.05
C ALA A 69 2.27 -5.95 3.05
N ARG A 70 1.05 -5.58 3.47
CA ARG A 70 0.80 -4.45 4.38
C ARG A 70 0.74 -4.89 5.83
N ASP A 71 0.17 -6.05 6.08
CA ASP A 71 -0.21 -6.48 7.42
C ASP A 71 0.84 -7.42 8.05
N ARG A 72 1.69 -8.07 7.24
CA ARG A 72 2.72 -9.01 7.72
C ARG A 72 4.14 -8.49 7.66
N ILE A 73 4.39 -7.37 6.97
CA ILE A 73 5.73 -6.84 6.74
C ILE A 73 5.80 -5.42 7.28
N SER A 74 6.70 -5.18 8.24
CA SER A 74 6.89 -3.85 8.80
C SER A 74 7.40 -2.88 7.73
N ILE A 75 6.85 -1.66 7.73
CA ILE A 75 7.31 -0.60 6.83
C ILE A 75 8.76 -0.16 7.11
N LEU A 76 9.27 -0.47 8.30
CA LEU A 76 10.65 -0.23 8.71
C LEU A 76 11.63 -1.19 8.04
N THR A 77 11.19 -2.38 7.63
CA THR A 77 12.02 -3.34 6.91
C THR A 77 12.53 -2.71 5.61
N PRO A 78 13.86 -2.57 5.38
CA PRO A 78 14.41 -1.78 4.26
C PRO A 78 13.92 -2.25 2.88
N SER A 79 14.10 -3.55 2.59
CA SER A 79 13.62 -4.25 1.39
C SER A 79 13.05 -5.62 1.78
N PHE A 80 12.34 -6.26 0.87
CA PHE A 80 11.82 -7.61 1.10
C PHE A 80 12.94 -8.66 1.35
N ASP A 81 14.15 -8.40 0.85
CA ASP A 81 15.31 -9.27 1.05
C ASP A 81 15.70 -9.37 2.54
N HIS A 82 15.33 -8.37 3.34
CA HIS A 82 15.57 -8.32 4.79
C HIS A 82 14.44 -8.96 5.61
N VAL A 83 13.39 -9.49 4.97
CA VAL A 83 12.35 -10.27 5.65
C VAL A 83 12.91 -11.65 5.94
N SER A 84 12.81 -12.10 7.20
CA SER A 84 13.36 -13.38 7.64
C SER A 84 12.70 -14.55 6.90
N GLU A 85 13.42 -15.67 6.79
CA GLU A 85 12.86 -16.87 6.15
C GLU A 85 11.67 -17.44 6.94
N ALA A 86 11.68 -17.27 8.28
CA ALA A 86 10.56 -17.61 9.14
C ALA A 86 9.30 -16.80 8.77
N ASP A 87 9.42 -15.48 8.58
CA ASP A 87 8.30 -14.63 8.19
C ASP A 87 7.81 -14.94 6.77
N ARG A 88 8.72 -15.23 5.84
CA ARG A 88 8.37 -15.68 4.48
C ARG A 88 7.60 -17.00 4.52
N ASN A 89 7.99 -17.92 5.41
CA ASN A 89 7.27 -19.16 5.64
C ASN A 89 5.89 -18.92 6.23
N LEU A 90 5.74 -18.03 7.21
CA LEU A 90 4.43 -17.66 7.76
C LEU A 90 3.52 -17.04 6.69
N ILE A 91 4.05 -16.14 5.86
CA ILE A 91 3.32 -15.55 4.73
C ILE A 91 2.88 -16.62 3.73
N TRP A 92 3.76 -17.59 3.43
CA TRP A 92 3.44 -18.69 2.54
C TRP A 92 2.35 -19.61 3.11
N GLN A 93 2.46 -19.99 4.38
CA GLN A 93 1.43 -20.78 5.06
C GLN A 93 0.09 -20.06 5.09
N ASP A 94 0.10 -18.73 5.28
CA ASP A 94 -1.09 -17.90 5.24
C ASP A 94 -1.81 -17.96 3.87
N LEU A 95 -1.06 -18.10 2.77
CA LEU A 95 -1.63 -18.34 1.44
C LEU A 95 -2.22 -19.74 1.31
N LEU A 96 -1.50 -20.79 1.72
CA LEU A 96 -1.94 -22.19 1.62
C LEU A 96 -3.21 -22.49 2.41
N ILE A 97 -3.42 -21.84 3.54
CA ILE A 97 -4.65 -21.99 4.34
C ILE A 97 -5.80 -21.13 3.81
N THR A 98 -5.52 -20.11 3.00
CA THR A 98 -6.54 -19.21 2.44
C THR A 98 -7.03 -19.68 1.07
N PHE A 99 -6.15 -20.26 0.26
CA PHE A 99 -6.43 -20.65 -1.12
C PHE A 99 -6.12 -22.12 -1.37
N ASP A 100 -6.89 -22.72 -2.27
CA ASP A 100 -6.61 -24.07 -2.76
C ASP A 100 -5.51 -23.99 -3.82
N MET A 101 -4.27 -24.26 -3.40
CA MET A 101 -3.09 -24.14 -4.24
C MET A 101 -2.02 -25.17 -3.82
N PRO A 102 -1.18 -25.63 -4.76
CA PRO A 102 -0.19 -26.64 -4.45
C PRO A 102 0.96 -26.06 -3.63
N ASN A 103 1.44 -26.82 -2.64
CA ASN A 103 2.60 -26.44 -1.83
C ASN A 103 3.90 -26.78 -2.58
N ILE A 104 4.30 -25.88 -3.50
CA ILE A 104 5.48 -26.05 -4.36
C ILE A 104 6.39 -24.83 -4.23
N GLU A 105 7.70 -25.06 -4.12
CA GLU A 105 8.71 -24.02 -3.89
C GLU A 105 8.79 -22.99 -5.04
N SER A 106 8.65 -23.41 -6.30
CA SER A 106 8.64 -22.49 -7.45
C SER A 106 7.48 -21.49 -7.35
N LEU A 107 6.28 -21.97 -6.98
CA LEU A 107 5.11 -21.14 -6.79
C LEU A 107 5.25 -20.21 -5.59
N ARG A 108 5.77 -20.73 -4.47
CA ARG A 108 6.13 -19.94 -3.29
C ARG A 108 6.98 -18.75 -3.67
N ASN A 109 8.06 -18.97 -4.42
CA ASN A 109 8.97 -17.92 -4.85
C ASN A 109 8.29 -16.87 -5.75
N LYS A 110 7.38 -17.29 -6.66
CA LYS A 110 6.59 -16.35 -7.47
C LYS A 110 5.62 -15.52 -6.63
N CYS A 111 4.92 -16.13 -5.68
CA CYS A 111 4.00 -15.43 -4.78
C CYS A 111 4.73 -14.45 -3.87
N LEU A 112 5.86 -14.85 -3.27
CA LEU A 112 6.69 -13.98 -2.44
C LEU A 112 7.26 -12.81 -3.26
N SER A 113 7.69 -13.05 -4.50
CA SER A 113 8.12 -11.99 -5.42
C SER A 113 7.00 -10.98 -5.71
N ALA A 114 5.77 -11.46 -5.93
CA ALA A 114 4.61 -10.59 -6.13
C ALA A 114 4.28 -9.79 -4.86
N ILE A 115 4.38 -10.40 -3.67
CA ILE A 115 4.21 -9.70 -2.39
C ILE A 115 5.29 -8.64 -2.19
N ALA A 116 6.55 -8.94 -2.50
CA ALA A 116 7.66 -8.00 -2.46
C ALA A 116 7.40 -6.77 -3.34
N GLU A 117 6.87 -6.97 -4.55
CA GLU A 117 6.49 -5.88 -5.45
C GLU A 117 5.38 -5.01 -4.84
N ARG A 118 4.35 -5.63 -4.24
CA ARG A 118 3.25 -4.92 -3.57
C ARG A 118 3.72 -4.18 -2.33
N PHE A 119 4.65 -4.74 -1.56
CA PHE A 119 5.26 -4.11 -0.39
C PHE A 119 6.06 -2.87 -0.79
N ARG A 120 6.91 -2.99 -1.82
CA ARG A 120 7.64 -1.84 -2.40
C ARG A 120 6.67 -0.75 -2.85
N GLY A 121 5.62 -1.12 -3.58
CA GLY A 121 4.58 -0.19 -4.03
C GLY A 121 3.83 0.48 -2.86
N PHE A 122 3.59 -0.26 -1.78
CA PHE A 122 2.97 0.28 -0.56
C PHE A 122 3.86 1.34 0.11
N LYS A 123 5.14 1.04 0.32
CA LYS A 123 6.11 2.01 0.86
C LYS A 123 6.20 3.27 -0.03
N THR A 124 6.23 3.10 -1.35
CA THR A 124 6.21 4.23 -2.31
C THR A 124 4.94 5.06 -2.14
N LYS A 125 3.77 4.43 -2.03
CA LYS A 125 2.50 5.13 -1.83
C LYS A 125 2.45 5.90 -0.51
N LEU A 126 2.98 5.34 0.57
CA LEU A 126 3.08 6.03 1.86
C LEU A 126 3.93 7.29 1.71
N THR A 127 5.11 7.13 1.13
CA THR A 127 6.08 8.22 0.94
C THR A 127 5.55 9.33 0.03
N SER A 128 5.00 8.97 -1.13
CA SER A 128 4.56 9.95 -2.13
C SER A 128 3.25 10.64 -1.80
N ARG A 129 2.40 10.07 -0.93
CA ARG A 129 1.11 10.67 -0.56
C ARG A 129 1.15 11.37 0.80
N TYR A 130 1.76 10.73 1.80
CA TYR A 130 1.67 11.16 3.21
C TYR A 130 2.95 11.80 3.73
N ILE A 131 4.05 11.80 2.98
CA ILE A 131 5.28 12.50 3.38
C ILE A 131 5.50 13.68 2.45
N PHE A 132 5.69 13.43 1.15
CA PHE A 132 5.97 14.46 0.15
C PHE A 132 4.76 14.81 -0.74
N GLY A 133 3.57 14.39 -0.31
CA GLY A 133 2.37 14.42 -1.15
C GLY A 133 1.26 15.31 -0.61
N PRO A 134 0.11 15.32 -1.31
CA PRO A 134 -1.04 16.16 -0.97
C PRO A 134 -1.73 15.79 0.35
N LYS A 135 -1.32 14.70 1.00
CA LYS A 135 -1.86 14.21 2.28
C LYS A 135 -0.80 14.22 3.38
N SER A 136 0.20 15.10 3.29
CA SER A 136 1.29 15.22 4.28
C SER A 136 0.81 15.59 5.68
N ASN A 137 -0.36 16.24 5.77
CA ASN A 137 -1.06 16.56 7.02
C ASN A 137 -1.94 15.42 7.55
N GLU A 138 -2.14 14.33 6.78
CA GLU A 138 -2.93 13.18 7.23
C GLU A 138 -2.03 12.09 7.84
N ASN A 139 -2.48 11.48 8.92
CA ASN A 139 -1.82 10.30 9.47
C ASN A 139 -2.39 9.00 8.84
N PRO A 140 -1.56 8.18 8.14
CA PRO A 140 -2.02 6.95 7.49
C PRO A 140 -2.41 5.83 8.47
N CYS A 141 -2.06 5.91 9.76
CA CYS A 141 -2.36 4.89 10.77
C CYS A 141 -3.87 4.63 10.91
N SER A 142 -4.70 5.68 10.75
CA SER A 142 -6.17 5.54 10.73
C SER A 142 -6.68 4.62 9.61
N LYS A 143 -5.95 4.56 8.48
CA LYS A 143 -6.30 3.75 7.31
C LYS A 143 -5.68 2.36 7.34
N TYR A 144 -4.50 2.23 7.93
CA TYR A 144 -3.72 1.00 7.98
C TYR A 144 -3.45 0.65 9.45
N SER A 145 -4.30 -0.20 10.02
CA SER A 145 -4.20 -0.62 11.43
C SER A 145 -2.92 -1.39 11.77
N ALA A 146 -2.19 -1.87 10.76
CA ALA A 146 -0.90 -2.53 10.93
C ALA A 146 0.27 -1.55 11.17
N ILE A 147 0.04 -0.24 11.02
CA ILE A 147 1.03 0.81 11.27
C ILE A 147 0.59 1.56 12.51
N ASP A 148 1.36 1.44 13.60
CA ASP A 148 1.21 2.28 14.77
C ASP A 148 1.96 3.62 14.60
N GLU A 149 1.68 4.57 15.49
CA GLU A 149 2.22 5.92 15.38
C GLU A 149 3.75 5.96 15.54
N ALA A 150 4.31 5.09 16.39
CA ALA A 150 5.76 5.01 16.60
C ALA A 150 6.49 4.52 15.33
N THR A 151 5.96 3.44 14.74
CA THR A 151 6.41 2.87 13.47
C THR A 151 6.30 3.89 12.35
N TRP A 152 5.21 4.66 12.31
CA TRP A 152 5.03 5.73 11.33
C TRP A 152 6.09 6.83 11.50
N ARG A 153 6.33 7.31 12.72
CA ARG A 153 7.33 8.36 12.99
C ARG A 153 8.73 7.93 12.58
N GLN A 154 9.15 6.71 12.95
CA GLN A 154 10.44 6.16 12.53
C GLN A 154 10.53 6.03 11.00
N PHE A 155 9.44 5.62 10.35
CA PHE A 155 9.42 5.56 8.89
C PHE A 155 9.57 6.94 8.25
N VAL A 156 8.94 7.98 8.80
CA VAL A 156 9.12 9.37 8.33
C VAL A 156 10.56 9.80 8.50
N GLU A 157 11.18 9.56 9.66
CA GLU A 157 12.58 9.87 9.92
C GLU A 157 13.52 9.19 8.92
N LEU A 158 13.33 7.90 8.65
CA LEU A 158 14.08 7.16 7.63
C LEU A 158 13.96 7.79 6.23
N ARG A 159 12.79 8.34 5.88
CA ARG A 159 12.55 9.02 4.60
C ARG A 159 13.02 10.47 4.57
N SER A 160 13.23 11.08 5.74
CA SER A 160 13.81 12.40 5.88
C SER A 160 15.33 12.38 5.90
N SER A 161 15.96 11.22 6.14
CA SER A 161 17.42 11.08 6.11
C SER A 161 18.03 11.53 4.78
N GLU A 162 19.17 12.23 4.87
CA GLU A 162 19.87 12.80 3.70
C GLU A 162 20.22 11.73 2.67
N ALA A 163 20.82 10.62 3.11
CA ALA A 163 21.17 9.49 2.25
C ALA A 163 19.95 8.93 1.48
N TRP A 164 18.77 8.92 2.10
CA TRP A 164 17.56 8.47 1.41
C TRP A 164 17.06 9.52 0.40
N GLN A 165 17.10 10.80 0.78
CA GLN A 165 16.69 11.91 -0.10
C GLN A 165 17.58 12.02 -1.34
N GLU A 166 18.89 11.84 -1.20
CA GLU A 166 19.82 11.81 -2.34
C GLU A 166 19.46 10.69 -3.31
N LYS A 167 19.24 9.47 -2.78
CA LYS A 167 18.83 8.30 -3.58
C LYS A 167 17.52 8.58 -4.32
N ARG A 168 16.56 9.21 -3.65
CA ARG A 168 15.29 9.61 -4.25
C ARG A 168 15.50 10.66 -5.34
N SER A 169 16.27 11.71 -5.08
CA SER A 169 16.55 12.79 -6.03
C SER A 169 17.18 12.25 -7.30
N LYS A 170 18.20 11.39 -7.17
CA LYS A 170 18.83 10.69 -8.30
C LYS A 170 17.82 9.88 -9.12
N ALA A 171 16.97 9.09 -8.47
CA ALA A 171 15.94 8.31 -9.14
C ALA A 171 14.89 9.19 -9.85
N GLN A 172 14.51 10.32 -9.26
CA GLN A 172 13.60 11.29 -9.87
C GLN A 172 14.23 11.98 -11.08
N GLY A 173 15.52 12.34 -11.00
CA GLY A 173 16.28 12.89 -12.12
C GLY A 173 16.32 11.94 -13.31
N ILE A 174 16.61 10.66 -13.08
CA ILE A 174 16.56 9.62 -14.13
C ILE A 174 15.15 9.51 -14.72
N SER A 175 14.12 9.47 -13.87
CA SER A 175 12.72 9.37 -14.32
C SER A 175 12.27 10.58 -15.14
N ALA A 176 12.73 11.79 -14.80
CA ALA A 176 12.39 13.01 -15.52
C ALA A 176 13.01 13.06 -16.92
N GLN A 177 14.14 12.37 -17.13
CA GLN A 177 14.79 12.24 -18.43
C GLN A 177 14.13 11.19 -19.34
N ASN A 178 13.18 10.39 -18.83
CA ASN A 178 12.49 9.39 -19.63
C ASN A 178 11.48 10.05 -20.59
N LYS A 179 11.85 10.17 -21.86
CA LYS A 179 11.01 10.73 -22.93
C LYS A 179 9.85 9.82 -23.35
N ASN A 180 9.96 8.51 -23.08
CA ASN A 180 9.00 7.50 -23.54
C ASN A 180 8.46 6.72 -22.33
N PRO A 181 7.62 7.34 -21.47
CA PRO A 181 7.01 6.64 -20.36
C PRO A 181 6.07 5.54 -20.87
N HIS A 182 6.15 4.36 -20.26
CA HIS A 182 5.25 3.25 -20.58
C HIS A 182 3.79 3.58 -20.21
N ILE A 183 2.86 3.39 -21.14
CA ILE A 183 1.44 3.80 -21.00
C ILE A 183 0.48 2.60 -20.79
N LEU A 184 0.91 1.36 -21.00
CA LEU A 184 0.00 0.21 -20.88
C LEU A 184 -0.41 -0.01 -19.41
N SER A 185 -1.68 -0.41 -19.24
CA SER A 185 -2.22 -0.73 -17.92
C SER A 185 -1.59 -2.01 -17.35
N ARG A 186 -1.87 -2.30 -16.07
CA ARG A 186 -1.46 -3.54 -15.38
C ARG A 186 -1.80 -4.85 -16.13
N GLY A 187 -2.76 -4.82 -17.05
CA GLY A 187 -3.21 -6.01 -17.79
C GLY A 187 -2.46 -6.28 -19.09
N GLY A 188 -1.62 -5.35 -19.60
CA GLY A 188 -0.98 -5.48 -20.91
C GLY A 188 -1.99 -5.67 -22.06
N TYR A 189 -1.52 -6.23 -23.17
CA TYR A 189 -2.40 -6.81 -24.19
C TYR A 189 -2.89 -8.17 -23.67
N ARG A 190 -4.21 -8.35 -23.64
CA ARG A 190 -4.85 -9.66 -23.36
C ARG A 190 -5.20 -10.35 -24.66
#